data_AF-A0AAW2VXI3-F1
#
_entry.id   AF-A0AAW2VXI3-F1
#
_cell.length_a   1.000
_cell.length_b   1.000
_cell.length_c   1.000
_cell.angle_alpha   90.00
_cell.angle_beta   90.00
_cell.angle_gamma   90.00
#
_symmetry.space_group_name_H-M   'P 1'
#
loop_
_entity.id
_entity.type
_entity.pdbx_description
1 polymer ?
#
loop_
_entity_poly.entity_id
_entity_poly.type
_entity_poly.pdbx_seq_one_letter_code
_entity_poly.pdbx_strand_id
1 'polypeptide(L)'
;MASTQITVEVSGFKTQEIYDEVFSKMVDDAQPIPGFRRVKGDVRECVMPYKFGIHMNSVNSIPKDILLEILGPSKVYEQVIRKIINSAIAECVAKEGLTVSEDLQIGQSLEDLEASFEPGSNFKFDATVQCLDKS
;
A
#
# COMPACT_ATOMS: atom_id res chain seq x y z
N MET A 1 -14.40 24.45 -17.38
CA MET A 1 -13.75 23.33 -16.68
C MET A 1 -12.61 23.93 -15.89
N ALA A 2 -12.81 24.13 -14.58
CA ALA A 2 -11.73 24.53 -13.70
C ALA A 2 -10.96 23.28 -13.25
N SER A 3 -9.64 23.27 -13.45
CA SER A 3 -8.74 22.26 -12.91
C SER A 3 -8.11 22.78 -11.63
N THR A 4 -8.33 22.10 -10.52
CA THR A 4 -7.75 22.46 -9.22
C THR A 4 -6.59 21.52 -8.93
N GLN A 5 -5.41 22.08 -8.66
CA GLN A 5 -4.28 21.31 -8.15
C GLN A 5 -4.43 21.19 -6.64
N ILE A 6 -4.44 19.95 -6.16
CA ILE A 6 -4.43 19.64 -4.73
C ILE A 6 -3.11 18.95 -4.39
N THR A 7 -2.53 19.39 -3.29
CA THR A 7 -1.36 18.74 -2.72
C THR A 7 -1.81 17.89 -1.56
N VAL A 8 -1.56 16.58 -1.65
CA VAL A 8 -2.02 15.61 -0.66
C VAL A 8 -0.82 15.09 0.11
N GLU A 9 -0.90 15.15 1.44
CA GLU A 9 0.09 14.60 2.34
C GLU A 9 -0.50 13.41 3.11
N VAL A 10 0.21 12.29 3.06
CA VAL A 10 -0.14 11.05 3.74
C VAL A 10 0.94 10.73 4.77
N SER A 11 0.52 10.58 6.02
CA SER A 11 1.41 10.24 7.13
C SER A 11 2.06 8.86 6.94
N GLY A 12 3.31 8.70 7.40
CA GLY A 12 4.04 7.42 7.32
C GLY A 12 3.34 6.22 7.94
N PHE A 13 2.51 6.44 8.97
CA PHE A 13 1.70 5.37 9.55
C PHE A 13 0.69 4.80 8.53
N LYS A 14 -0.03 5.68 7.81
CA LYS A 14 -0.98 5.28 6.77
C LYS A 14 -0.28 4.61 5.58
N THR A 15 0.90 5.08 5.18
CA THR A 15 1.64 4.48 4.06
C THR A 15 2.11 3.07 4.40
N GLN A 16 2.59 2.85 5.63
CA GLN A 16 2.96 1.53 6.13
C GLN A 16 1.77 0.58 6.21
N GLU A 17 0.63 1.04 6.73
CA GLU A 17 -0.60 0.23 6.85
C GLU A 17 -1.09 -0.24 5.47
N ILE A 18 -1.14 0.67 4.50
CA ILE A 18 -1.54 0.34 3.12
C ILE A 18 -0.52 -0.59 2.46
N TYR A 19 0.78 -0.37 2.70
CA TYR A 19 1.84 -1.25 2.23
C TYR A 19 1.66 -2.68 2.76
N ASP A 20 1.53 -2.85 4.08
CA ASP A 20 1.37 -4.18 4.70
C ASP A 20 0.09 -4.89 4.21
N GLU A 21 -1.00 -4.14 4.00
CA GLU A 21 -2.26 -4.70 3.49
C GLU A 21 -2.13 -5.18 2.03
N VAL A 22 -1.56 -4.36 1.14
CA VAL A 22 -1.34 -4.73 -0.28
C VAL A 22 -0.34 -5.87 -0.38
N PHE A 23 0.75 -5.79 0.37
CA PHE A 23 1.77 -6.81 0.41
C PHE A 23 1.20 -8.16 0.86
N SER A 24 0.42 -8.19 1.95
CA SER A 24 -0.22 -9.42 2.42
C SER A 24 -1.13 -10.03 1.36
N LYS A 25 -1.94 -9.21 0.67
CA LYS A 25 -2.82 -9.69 -0.41
C LYS A 25 -2.05 -10.26 -1.58
N MET A 26 -0.99 -9.58 -2.03
CA MET A 26 -0.13 -10.07 -3.12
C MET A 26 0.59 -11.36 -2.74
N VAL A 27 1.04 -11.48 -1.48
CA VAL A 27 1.62 -12.72 -0.97
C VAL A 27 0.58 -13.85 -1.02
N ASP A 28 -0.64 -13.60 -0.52
CA ASP A 28 -1.72 -14.59 -0.51
C ASP A 28 -2.11 -15.05 -1.92
N ASP A 29 -2.22 -14.11 -2.87
CA ASP A 29 -2.54 -14.38 -4.28
C ASP A 29 -1.41 -15.13 -5.00
N ALA A 30 -0.15 -14.90 -4.62
CA ALA A 30 1.01 -15.57 -5.22
C ALA A 30 1.23 -17.01 -4.71
N GLN A 31 0.53 -17.46 -3.67
CA GLN A 31 0.76 -18.79 -3.06
C GLN A 31 -0.02 -19.92 -3.74
N PRO A 32 0.58 -21.13 -3.91
CA PRO A 32 1.53 -21.74 -2.97
C PRO A 32 2.99 -21.80 -3.45
N ILE A 33 3.92 -21.32 -2.61
CA ILE A 33 5.38 -21.44 -2.80
C ILE A 33 5.76 -22.93 -2.75
N PRO A 34 6.33 -23.48 -3.85
CA PRO A 34 6.85 -24.83 -3.86
C PRO A 34 7.91 -25.01 -2.77
N GLY A 35 7.76 -26.01 -1.90
CA GLY A 35 8.69 -26.30 -0.81
C GLY A 35 8.29 -25.73 0.57
N PHE A 36 7.36 -24.77 0.64
CA PHE A 36 6.77 -24.30 1.90
C PHE A 36 5.37 -24.91 2.08
N ARG A 37 5.32 -26.10 2.71
CA ARG A 37 4.05 -26.77 3.03
C ARG A 37 3.32 -25.95 4.09
N ARG A 38 2.12 -25.44 3.76
CA ARG A 38 1.17 -24.90 4.76
C ARG A 38 0.77 -26.04 5.71
N VAL A 39 1.33 -26.07 6.90
CA VAL A 39 0.87 -27.00 7.95
C VAL A 39 -0.47 -26.48 8.48
N LYS A 40 -1.55 -27.01 7.93
CA LYS A 40 -2.89 -26.87 8.50
C LYS A 40 -2.93 -27.69 9.79
N GLY A 41 -2.64 -27.04 10.91
CA GLY A 41 -2.77 -27.61 12.25
C GLY A 41 -2.86 -26.46 13.24
N ASP A 42 -3.95 -26.43 14.00
CA ASP A 42 -4.21 -25.45 15.06
C ASP A 42 -2.96 -25.25 15.91
N VAL A 43 -2.44 -24.02 15.93
CA VAL A 43 -1.32 -23.62 16.79
C VAL A 43 -1.83 -23.56 18.21
N ARG A 44 -1.85 -24.70 18.90
CA ARG A 44 -1.76 -24.70 20.35
C ARG A 44 -0.34 -24.33 20.71
N GLU A 45 -0.14 -23.02 20.87
CA GLU A 45 0.86 -22.41 21.73
C GLU A 45 2.19 -23.18 21.78
N CYS A 46 2.96 -23.10 20.70
CA CYS A 46 4.36 -23.48 20.74
C CYS A 46 5.15 -22.37 21.45
N VAL A 47 5.05 -22.33 22.78
CA VAL A 47 5.97 -21.56 23.62
C VAL A 47 7.33 -22.29 23.58
N MET A 48 8.24 -21.80 22.74
CA MET A 48 9.64 -22.18 22.83
C MET A 48 10.34 -21.24 23.81
N PRO A 49 10.95 -21.73 24.91
CA PRO A 49 11.67 -20.88 25.84
C PRO A 49 13.08 -20.63 25.31
N TYR A 50 13.26 -19.80 24.29
CA TYR A 50 14.59 -19.25 24.00
C TYR A 50 14.54 -17.79 23.55
N LYS A 51 15.47 -17.05 24.15
CA LYS A 51 15.57 -15.60 24.30
C LYS A 51 16.15 -14.93 23.05
N PHE A 52 15.33 -14.68 22.04
CA PHE A 52 15.56 -13.60 21.07
C PHE A 52 14.21 -13.17 20.49
N GLY A 53 13.74 -11.99 20.87
CA GLY A 53 12.38 -11.52 20.61
C GLY A 53 12.12 -11.21 19.14
N ILE A 54 11.63 -12.19 18.39
CA ILE A 54 10.90 -11.95 17.15
C ILE A 54 9.54 -12.64 17.30
N HIS A 55 8.50 -11.84 17.56
CA HIS A 55 7.13 -12.33 17.65
C HIS A 55 6.66 -12.70 16.24
N MET A 56 6.68 -13.99 15.94
CA MET A 56 6.52 -14.54 14.60
C MET A 56 5.09 -15.07 14.45
N ASN A 57 4.18 -14.28 13.86
CA ASN A 57 2.80 -14.70 13.61
C ASN A 57 2.75 -15.62 12.36
N SER A 58 1.86 -16.61 12.33
CA SER A 58 1.91 -17.76 11.40
C SER A 58 1.55 -17.42 9.93
N VAL A 59 2.43 -16.66 9.27
CA VAL A 59 2.80 -16.66 7.84
C VAL A 59 4.34 -16.48 7.70
N ASN A 60 5.04 -16.27 8.83
CA ASN A 60 6.34 -15.63 8.95
C ASN A 60 7.60 -16.51 8.79
N SER A 61 7.58 -17.68 8.16
CA SER A 61 8.83 -18.43 7.95
C SER A 61 9.72 -17.86 6.84
N ILE A 62 9.14 -17.03 5.96
CA ILE A 62 9.85 -16.38 4.85
C ILE A 62 10.01 -14.90 5.20
N PRO A 63 11.24 -14.38 5.30
CA PRO A 63 11.49 -12.95 5.44
C PRO A 63 10.75 -12.13 4.39
N LYS A 64 10.20 -10.97 4.79
CA LYS A 64 9.47 -10.06 3.89
C LYS A 64 10.30 -9.69 2.65
N ASP A 65 11.62 -9.57 2.80
CA ASP A 65 12.53 -9.22 1.72
C ASP A 65 12.54 -10.27 0.59
N ILE A 66 12.49 -11.57 0.94
CA ILE A 66 12.44 -12.65 -0.05
C ILE A 66 11.10 -12.65 -0.78
N LEU A 67 10.01 -12.44 -0.04
CA LEU A 67 8.67 -12.34 -0.64
C LEU A 67 8.56 -11.12 -1.57
N LEU A 68 9.16 -9.99 -1.19
CA LEU A 68 9.22 -8.79 -2.01
C LEU A 68 10.00 -9.02 -3.31
N GLU A 69 11.11 -9.76 -3.23
CA GLU A 69 11.90 -10.14 -4.41
C GLU A 69 11.11 -11.06 -5.36
N ILE A 70 10.38 -12.04 -4.82
CA ILE A 70 9.54 -12.96 -5.60
C ILE A 70 8.39 -12.23 -6.29
N LEU A 71 7.73 -11.31 -5.58
CA LEU A 71 6.61 -10.53 -6.10
C LEU A 71 7.06 -9.44 -7.09
N GLY A 72 8.29 -8.94 -6.91
CA GLY A 72 8.86 -7.82 -7.64
C GLY A 72 8.57 -6.50 -6.93
N PRO A 73 9.59 -5.80 -6.38
CA PRO A 73 9.39 -4.61 -5.57
C PRO A 73 8.66 -3.48 -6.31
N SER A 74 8.98 -3.26 -7.58
CA SER A 74 8.30 -2.26 -8.42
C SER A 74 6.79 -2.53 -8.53
N LYS A 75 6.38 -3.79 -8.74
CA LYS A 75 4.94 -4.13 -8.80
C LYS A 75 4.22 -3.88 -7.48
N VAL A 76 4.89 -4.14 -6.35
CA VAL A 76 4.33 -3.90 -5.03
C VAL A 76 4.17 -2.39 -4.81
N TYR A 77 5.22 -1.61 -5.07
CA TYR A 77 5.19 -0.16 -4.87
C TYR A 77 4.19 0.54 -5.79
N GLU A 78 4.10 0.15 -7.05
CA GLU A 78 3.08 0.65 -7.98
C GLU A 78 1.66 0.49 -7.40
N GLN A 79 1.33 -0.71 -6.91
CA GLN A 79 0.01 -0.97 -6.35
C GLN A 79 -0.23 -0.21 -5.06
N VAL A 80 0.78 -0.10 -4.20
CA VAL A 80 0.70 0.64 -2.94
C VAL A 80 0.47 2.12 -3.20
N ILE A 81 1.29 2.75 -4.04
CA ILE A 81 1.18 4.17 -4.41
C ILE A 81 -0.20 4.44 -5.02
N ARG A 82 -0.64 3.62 -5.98
CA ARG A 82 -1.95 3.77 -6.60
C ARG A 82 -3.08 3.68 -5.57
N LYS A 83 -2.97 2.79 -4.59
CA LYS A 83 -3.97 2.63 -3.53
C LYS A 83 -3.95 3.79 -2.53
N ILE A 84 -2.76 4.29 -2.17
CA ILE A 84 -2.60 5.50 -1.35
C ILE A 84 -3.30 6.68 -2.02
N ILE A 85 -3.03 6.89 -3.31
CA ILE A 85 -3.61 7.99 -4.09
C ILE A 85 -5.13 7.85 -4.14
N ASN A 86 -5.65 6.69 -4.53
CA ASN A 86 -7.09 6.43 -4.58
C ASN A 86 -7.78 6.65 -3.22
N SER A 87 -7.15 6.19 -2.12
CA SER A 87 -7.69 6.37 -0.78
C SER A 87 -7.70 7.83 -0.35
N ALA A 88 -6.61 8.56 -0.62
CA ALA A 88 -6.49 9.94 -0.18
C ALA A 88 -7.40 10.88 -0.98
N ILE A 89 -7.56 10.62 -2.27
CA ILE A 89 -8.56 11.27 -3.12
C ILE A 89 -9.96 11.02 -2.58
N ALA A 90 -10.32 9.77 -2.29
CA ALA A 90 -11.63 9.43 -1.75
C ALA A 90 -11.91 10.18 -0.44
N GLU A 91 -10.88 10.34 0.41
CA GLU A 91 -10.95 11.13 1.64
C GLU A 91 -11.15 12.63 1.35
N CYS A 92 -10.47 13.21 0.36
CA CYS A 92 -10.66 14.59 -0.09
C CYS A 92 -12.06 14.84 -0.65
N VAL A 93 -12.53 13.96 -1.53
CA VAL A 93 -13.88 14.00 -2.12
C VAL A 93 -14.96 13.95 -1.04
N ALA A 94 -14.80 13.06 -0.06
CA ALA A 94 -15.75 12.93 1.03
C ALA A 94 -15.79 14.16 1.95
N LYS A 95 -14.63 14.79 2.20
CA LYS A 95 -14.54 15.99 3.04
C LYS A 95 -15.09 17.24 2.35
N GLU A 96 -14.79 17.44 1.08
CA GLU A 96 -15.19 18.65 0.34
C GLU A 96 -16.54 18.51 -0.37
N GLY A 97 -17.13 17.31 -0.41
CA GLY A 97 -18.41 17.06 -1.11
C GLY A 97 -18.32 17.25 -2.63
N LEU A 98 -17.10 17.27 -3.17
CA LEU A 98 -16.83 17.51 -4.58
C LEU A 98 -17.23 16.29 -5.40
N THR A 99 -18.04 16.51 -6.44
CA THR A 99 -18.36 15.44 -7.40
C THR A 99 -17.23 15.42 -8.43
N VAL A 100 -16.15 14.70 -8.10
CA VAL A 100 -15.00 14.60 -8.99
C VAL A 100 -15.39 13.74 -10.19
N SER A 101 -15.24 14.30 -11.39
CA SER A 101 -15.39 13.54 -12.63
C SER A 101 -14.29 12.49 -12.69
N GLU A 102 -14.56 11.32 -13.27
CA GLU A 102 -13.68 10.13 -13.26
C GLU A 102 -12.22 10.39 -13.73
N ASP A 103 -11.96 11.53 -14.37
CA ASP A 103 -10.65 11.97 -14.85
C ASP A 103 -9.82 12.71 -13.77
N LEU A 104 -9.26 11.94 -12.85
CA LEU A 104 -8.21 12.38 -11.94
C LEU A 104 -6.84 12.14 -12.57
N GLN A 105 -6.11 13.21 -12.83
CA GLN A 105 -4.76 13.13 -13.40
C GLN A 105 -3.73 13.43 -12.33
N ILE A 106 -2.85 12.46 -12.08
CA ILE A 106 -1.67 12.65 -11.24
C ILE A 106 -0.70 13.53 -12.02
N GLY A 107 -0.23 14.63 -11.41
CA GLY A 107 0.70 15.55 -12.07
C GLY A 107 2.12 15.00 -12.21
N GLN A 108 2.45 13.98 -11.40
CA GLN A 108 3.76 13.33 -11.31
C GLN A 108 3.74 11.96 -11.99
N SER A 109 4.87 11.54 -12.57
CA SER A 109 4.98 10.20 -13.13
C SER A 109 5.02 9.15 -12.02
N LEU A 110 4.54 7.94 -12.30
CA LEU A 110 4.63 6.83 -11.35
C LEU A 110 6.09 6.54 -10.95
N GLU A 111 7.03 6.70 -11.88
CA GLU A 111 8.45 6.49 -11.67
C GLU A 111 9.04 7.49 -10.65
N ASP A 112 8.64 8.77 -10.72
CA ASP A 112 9.02 9.79 -9.75
C ASP A 112 8.42 9.52 -8.35
N LEU A 113 7.18 9.04 -8.33
CA LEU A 113 6.51 8.67 -7.08
C LEU A 113 7.18 7.45 -6.44
N GLU A 114 7.54 6.44 -7.22
CA GLU A 114 8.29 5.27 -6.73
C GLU A 114 9.66 5.65 -6.19
N ALA A 115 10.38 6.56 -6.87
CA ALA A 115 11.69 7.01 -6.44
C ALA A 115 11.67 7.79 -5.11
N SER A 116 10.54 8.40 -4.76
CA SER A 116 10.35 9.16 -3.51
C SER A 116 9.55 8.40 -2.45
N PHE A 117 8.98 7.24 -2.79
CA PHE A 117 8.15 6.44 -1.91
C PHE A 117 9.01 5.55 -1.01
N GLU A 118 8.82 5.71 0.30
CA GLU A 118 9.38 4.81 1.31
C GLU A 118 8.27 4.36 2.28
N PRO A 119 8.11 3.04 2.52
CA PRO A 119 7.14 2.54 3.48
C PRO A 119 7.49 3.02 4.89
N GLY A 120 6.50 3.58 5.60
CA GLY A 120 6.70 4.15 6.95
C GLY A 120 7.13 5.62 6.96
N SER A 121 7.44 6.21 5.81
CA SER A 121 7.76 7.63 5.66
C SER A 121 6.55 8.44 5.19
N ASN A 122 6.54 9.73 5.51
CA ASN A 122 5.52 10.65 5.00
C ASN A 122 5.62 10.74 3.47
N PHE A 123 4.49 10.57 2.81
CA PHE A 123 4.40 10.58 1.36
C PHE A 123 3.55 11.76 0.91
N LYS A 124 4.07 12.53 -0.04
CA LYS A 124 3.42 13.74 -0.56
C LYS A 124 3.40 13.68 -2.07
N PHE A 125 2.25 13.96 -2.64
CA PHE A 125 2.08 13.99 -4.09
C PHE A 125 1.13 15.10 -4.51
N ASP A 126 1.28 15.54 -5.76
CA ASP A 126 0.43 16.56 -6.35
C ASP A 126 -0.56 15.90 -7.33
N ALA A 127 -1.84 16.16 -7.12
CA ALA A 127 -2.92 15.65 -7.96
C ALA A 127 -3.71 16.80 -8.58
N THR A 128 -4.07 16.66 -9.86
CA THR A 128 -4.95 17.60 -10.54
C THR A 128 -6.34 17.00 -10.61
N VAL A 129 -7.28 17.66 -9.96
CA VAL A 129 -8.69 17.27 -9.93
C VAL A 129 -9.47 18.19 -10.87
N GLN A 130 -10.21 17.61 -11.80
CA GLN A 130 -11.20 18.35 -12.58
C GLN A 130 -12.54 18.33 -11.84
N CYS A 131 -12.91 19.48 -11.27
CA CYS A 131 -14.23 19.64 -10.68
C CYS A 131 -15.23 20.01 -11.78
N LEU A 132 -16.35 19.29 -11.84
CA LEU A 132 -17.51 19.74 -12.61
C LEU A 132 -18.24 20.78 -11.75
N ASP A 133 -18.18 22.04 -12.17
CA ASP A 133 -19.02 23.09 -11.59
C ASP A 133 -20.49 22.66 -11.71
N LYS A 134 -21.17 22.44 -10.59
CA LYS A 134 -22.63 22.24 -10.56
C LYS A 134 -23.27 23.61 -10.86
N SER A 135 -23.62 23.82 -12.13
CA SER A 135 -24.47 24.94 -12.56
C SER A 135 -25.91 24.76 -12.11
#